data_AF-A0AAV8XHF0-F1
#
_entry.id   AF-A0AAV8XHF0-F1
#
_cell.length_a   1.000
_cell.length_b   1.000
_cell.length_c   1.000
_cell.angle_alpha   90.00
_cell.angle_beta   90.00
_cell.angle_gamma   90.00
#
_symmetry.space_group_name_H-M   'P 1'
#
loop_
_entity.id
_entity.type
_entity.pdbx_description
1 polymer ?
#
loop_
_entity_poly.entity_id
_entity_poly.type
_entity_poly.pdbx_seq_one_letter_code
_entity_poly.pdbx_strand_id
1 'polypeptide(L)'
;MDPKDTPPPTRVETREERLERRRRERAEQVAYKLEQEIAVWDPASAPNITVDPFKTLFVARINYDTSESKLRREFEVYGPIKKGLCQIVLIVLIHNSVNGKPRGYAFIEYEHERDMHSAYKHADGKKIDGRRVLVDVERARTVKGWLPRRLGGGLGGTRRGGPEVNIKHSGREDNERERERYRLEREREERENEMGLKDADLDLEKEGEEVGLDHLEGKREEEAKKKERVREEFEDGFEGRPREKERE
;
A
#
# COMPACT_ATOMS: atom_id res chain seq x y z
N MET A 1 43.77 65.58 -21.69
CA MET A 1 43.15 64.25 -21.70
C MET A 1 41.78 64.42 -21.11
N ASP A 2 40.77 64.51 -21.95
CA ASP A 2 39.39 64.70 -21.53
C ASP A 2 38.94 63.49 -20.69
N PRO A 3 38.37 63.68 -19.49
CA PRO A 3 37.86 62.59 -18.64
C PRO A 3 36.77 61.73 -19.31
N LYS A 4 36.27 62.16 -20.47
CA LYS A 4 35.24 61.50 -21.28
C LYS A 4 35.77 60.41 -22.21
N ASP A 5 37.09 60.30 -22.39
CA ASP A 5 37.73 59.32 -23.28
C ASP A 5 38.19 58.04 -22.57
N THR A 6 37.75 57.81 -21.34
CA THR A 6 38.03 56.53 -20.67
C THR A 6 37.10 55.47 -21.27
N PRO A 7 37.62 54.44 -21.98
CA PRO A 7 36.76 53.40 -22.52
C PRO A 7 36.02 52.71 -21.38
N PRO A 8 34.73 52.38 -21.55
CA PRO A 8 33.97 51.72 -20.51
C PRO A 8 34.68 50.43 -20.10
N PRO A 9 34.73 50.09 -18.80
CA PRO A 9 35.41 48.89 -18.33
C PRO A 9 34.82 47.67 -19.03
N THR A 10 35.70 46.83 -19.59
CA THR A 10 35.29 45.59 -20.24
C THR A 10 34.60 44.70 -19.21
N ARG A 11 33.35 44.31 -19.48
CA ARG A 11 32.58 43.41 -18.61
C ARG A 11 33.28 42.07 -18.57
N VAL A 12 34.10 41.84 -17.54
CA VAL A 12 34.68 40.53 -17.26
C VAL A 12 33.58 39.67 -16.68
N GLU A 13 33.40 38.48 -17.24
CA GLU A 13 32.39 37.54 -16.77
C GLU A 13 32.59 37.24 -15.29
N THR A 14 31.50 37.34 -14.55
CA THR A 14 31.51 36.98 -13.14
C THR A 14 31.74 35.47 -12.99
N ARG A 15 32.26 35.06 -11.83
CA ARG A 15 32.44 33.65 -11.47
C ARG A 15 31.14 32.85 -11.63
N GLU A 16 30.00 33.48 -11.37
CA GLU A 16 28.66 32.91 -11.49
C GLU A 16 28.27 32.69 -12.95
N GLU A 17 28.43 33.69 -13.82
CA GLU A 17 28.18 33.54 -15.27
C GLU A 17 29.06 32.47 -15.91
N ARG A 18 30.33 32.37 -15.47
CA ARG A 18 31.25 31.31 -15.93
C ARG A 18 30.80 29.91 -15.48
N LEU A 19 30.25 29.79 -14.27
CA LEU A 19 29.73 28.53 -13.74
C LEU A 19 28.44 28.12 -14.46
N GLU A 20 27.55 29.07 -14.72
CA GLU A 20 26.29 28.84 -15.42
C GLU A 20 26.51 28.45 -16.88
N ARG A 21 27.43 29.12 -17.59
CA ARG A 21 27.83 28.69 -18.93
C ARG A 21 28.33 27.26 -18.94
N ARG A 22 29.29 26.92 -18.06
CA ARG A 22 29.84 25.56 -17.98
C ARG A 22 28.75 24.53 -17.65
N ARG A 23 27.76 24.90 -16.83
CA ARG A 23 26.61 24.03 -16.51
C ARG A 23 25.74 23.82 -17.75
N ARG A 24 25.42 24.89 -18.48
CA ARG A 24 24.62 24.85 -19.71
C ARG A 24 25.31 24.05 -20.81
N GLU A 25 26.58 24.33 -21.10
CA GLU A 25 27.38 23.59 -22.09
C GLU A 25 27.44 22.09 -21.77
N ARG A 26 27.65 21.72 -20.50
CA ARG A 26 27.63 20.31 -20.07
C ARG A 26 26.24 19.69 -20.23
N ALA A 27 25.18 20.42 -19.89
CA ALA A 27 23.82 19.94 -20.05
C ALA A 27 23.47 19.74 -21.54
N GLU A 28 23.87 20.67 -22.41
CA GLU A 28 23.70 20.58 -23.86
C GLU A 28 24.51 19.41 -24.45
N GLN A 29 25.77 19.22 -24.04
CA GLN A 29 26.58 18.06 -24.45
C GLN A 29 25.95 16.73 -24.02
N VAL A 30 25.45 16.67 -22.78
CA VAL A 30 24.76 15.48 -22.28
C VAL A 30 23.47 15.24 -23.06
N ALA A 31 22.68 16.29 -23.33
CA ALA A 31 21.45 16.19 -24.10
C ALA A 31 21.71 15.72 -25.53
N TYR A 32 22.71 16.29 -26.19
CA TYR A 32 23.12 15.88 -27.54
C TYR A 32 23.54 14.40 -27.59
N LYS A 33 24.38 13.98 -26.63
CA LYS A 33 24.78 12.58 -26.52
C LYS A 33 23.59 11.66 -26.25
N LEU A 34 22.67 12.10 -25.40
CA LEU A 34 21.45 11.35 -25.07
C LEU A 34 20.57 11.16 -26.30
N GLU A 35 20.38 12.21 -27.09
CA GLU A 35 19.61 12.18 -28.33
C GLU A 35 20.20 11.20 -29.35
N GLN A 36 21.53 11.21 -29.52
CA GLN A 36 22.23 10.22 -30.35
C GLN A 36 22.02 8.79 -29.83
N GLU A 37 22.15 8.55 -28.52
CA GLU A 37 21.95 7.23 -27.95
C GLU A 37 20.49 6.76 -28.04
N ILE A 38 19.51 7.67 -27.96
CA ILE A 38 18.09 7.38 -28.16
C ILE A 38 17.81 7.02 -29.61
N ALA A 39 18.39 7.75 -30.57
CA ALA A 39 18.20 7.48 -31.99
C ALA A 39 18.70 6.09 -32.41
N VAL A 40 19.75 5.58 -31.75
CA VAL A 40 20.33 4.26 -32.01
C VAL A 40 19.69 3.16 -31.13
N TRP A 41 18.81 3.53 -30.19
CA TRP A 41 18.23 2.57 -29.25
C TRP A 41 17.13 1.73 -29.89
N ASP A 42 17.46 0.47 -30.15
CA ASP A 42 16.48 -0.58 -30.46
C ASP A 42 16.46 -1.64 -29.34
N PRO A 43 15.35 -1.78 -28.60
CA PRO A 43 15.22 -2.80 -27.57
C PRO A 43 15.18 -4.23 -28.13
N ALA A 44 14.84 -4.45 -29.41
CA ALA A 44 14.77 -5.78 -30.01
C ALA A 44 16.10 -6.29 -30.56
N SER A 45 17.08 -5.41 -30.78
CA SER A 45 18.39 -5.75 -31.37
C SER A 45 19.36 -6.44 -30.40
N ALA A 46 19.01 -6.57 -29.12
CA ALA A 46 19.91 -7.13 -28.11
C ALA A 46 20.14 -8.65 -28.29
N PRO A 47 21.40 -9.14 -28.25
CA PRO A 47 21.71 -10.55 -28.53
C PRO A 47 21.22 -11.54 -27.46
N ASN A 48 20.97 -11.08 -26.23
CA ASN A 48 20.57 -11.92 -25.09
C ASN A 48 19.11 -11.69 -24.67
N ILE A 49 18.23 -11.47 -25.64
CA ILE A 49 16.83 -11.14 -25.38
C ILE A 49 15.95 -12.39 -25.38
N THR A 50 14.91 -12.37 -24.54
CA THR A 50 13.90 -13.43 -24.47
C THR A 50 13.03 -13.44 -25.73
N VAL A 51 12.38 -14.57 -26.00
CA VAL A 51 11.58 -14.75 -27.22
C VAL A 51 10.31 -13.91 -27.17
N ASP A 52 9.57 -14.00 -26.06
CA ASP A 52 8.27 -13.35 -25.91
C ASP A 52 8.29 -12.29 -24.79
N PRO A 53 8.10 -10.99 -25.11
CA PRO A 53 8.10 -9.95 -24.11
C PRO A 53 6.92 -10.02 -23.14
N PHE A 54 5.78 -10.62 -23.52
CA PHE A 54 4.60 -10.75 -22.66
C PHE A 54 4.73 -11.91 -21.67
N LYS A 55 5.67 -12.82 -21.88
CA LYS A 55 6.00 -13.90 -20.95
C LYS A 55 7.23 -13.61 -20.11
N THR A 56 7.82 -12.42 -20.29
CA THR A 56 9.07 -12.03 -19.65
C THR A 56 8.82 -11.14 -18.44
N LEU A 57 9.26 -11.61 -17.28
CA LEU A 57 9.27 -10.88 -16.02
C LEU A 57 10.62 -10.18 -15.83
N PHE A 58 10.61 -8.91 -15.47
CA PHE A 58 11.78 -8.15 -15.08
C PHE A 58 11.95 -8.16 -13.55
N VAL A 59 13.12 -8.59 -13.08
CA VAL A 59 13.46 -8.61 -11.64
C VAL A 59 14.67 -7.73 -11.41
N ALA A 60 14.59 -6.78 -10.48
CA ALA A 60 15.65 -5.85 -10.13
C ALA A 60 15.95 -5.83 -8.63
N ARG A 61 17.02 -5.13 -8.25
CA ARG A 61 17.53 -5.05 -6.86
C ARG A 61 17.92 -6.40 -6.27
N ILE A 62 18.31 -7.35 -7.11
CA ILE A 62 18.82 -8.65 -6.70
C ILE A 62 20.15 -8.43 -5.95
N ASN A 63 20.42 -9.23 -4.92
CA ASN A 63 21.71 -9.20 -4.26
C ASN A 63 22.81 -9.69 -5.23
N TYR A 64 24.01 -9.13 -5.14
CA TYR A 64 25.11 -9.47 -6.04
C TYR A 64 25.62 -10.90 -5.80
N ASP A 65 25.44 -11.42 -4.60
CA ASP A 65 25.84 -12.77 -4.20
C ASP A 65 24.78 -13.84 -4.51
N THR A 66 23.57 -13.43 -4.96
CA THR A 66 22.50 -14.36 -5.30
C THR A 66 22.86 -15.14 -6.57
N SER A 67 22.92 -16.47 -6.45
CA SER A 67 23.11 -17.34 -7.60
C SER A 67 21.84 -17.49 -8.43
N GLU A 68 22.02 -17.75 -9.73
CA GLU A 68 20.92 -17.97 -10.66
C GLU A 68 20.07 -19.19 -10.27
N SER A 69 20.68 -20.27 -9.77
CA SER A 69 19.94 -21.44 -9.27
C SER A 69 19.01 -21.09 -8.10
N LYS A 70 19.42 -20.14 -7.24
CA LYS A 70 18.59 -19.67 -6.13
C LYS A 70 17.42 -18.85 -6.64
N LEU A 71 17.68 -17.89 -7.54
CA LEU A 71 16.62 -17.09 -8.15
C LEU A 71 15.61 -18.00 -8.86
N ARG A 72 16.08 -18.98 -9.64
CA ARG A 72 15.23 -19.97 -10.31
C ARG A 72 14.34 -20.71 -9.31
N ARG A 73 14.89 -21.25 -8.23
CA ARG A 73 14.13 -21.95 -7.19
C ARG A 73 13.03 -21.07 -6.58
N GLU A 74 13.31 -19.79 -6.35
CA GLU A 74 12.34 -18.86 -5.77
C GLU A 74 11.20 -18.48 -6.70
N PHE A 75 11.43 -18.50 -8.02
CA PHE A 75 10.48 -18.09 -9.06
C PHE A 75 9.80 -19.27 -9.78
N GLU A 76 10.32 -20.49 -9.67
CA GLU A 76 9.71 -21.75 -10.17
C GLU A 76 8.42 -22.10 -9.42
N VAL A 77 8.21 -21.52 -8.22
CA VAL A 77 6.97 -21.67 -7.42
C VAL A 77 5.73 -21.14 -8.14
N TYR A 78 5.88 -20.12 -9.01
CA TYR A 78 4.75 -19.48 -9.70
C TYR A 78 4.36 -20.20 -11.00
N GLY A 79 5.25 -21.00 -11.57
CA GLY A 79 4.99 -21.79 -12.77
C GLY A 79 6.27 -22.31 -13.43
N PRO A 80 6.11 -23.20 -14.43
CA PRO A 80 7.23 -23.74 -15.18
C PRO A 80 7.95 -22.62 -15.94
N ILE A 81 9.25 -22.50 -15.63
CA ILE A 81 10.18 -21.66 -16.36
C ILE A 81 10.65 -22.47 -17.57
N LYS A 82 10.54 -21.91 -18.77
CA LYS A 82 10.78 -22.61 -20.04
C LYS A 82 12.19 -23.22 -20.08
N LYS A 83 12.26 -24.56 -19.97
CA LYS A 83 13.53 -25.34 -20.00
C LYS A 83 13.79 -25.79 -21.44
N GLY A 84 14.82 -25.22 -22.09
CA GLY A 84 15.16 -25.55 -23.49
C GLY A 84 16.16 -24.58 -24.12
N LEU A 85 16.19 -23.35 -23.60
CA LEU A 85 17.39 -22.51 -23.52
C LEU A 85 18.02 -22.78 -22.15
N CYS A 86 18.75 -23.89 -22.03
CA CYS A 86 19.57 -24.21 -20.85
C CYS A 86 20.99 -23.63 -20.99
N GLN A 87 21.15 -22.54 -21.73
CA GLN A 87 21.76 -21.38 -21.10
C GLN A 87 20.60 -20.64 -20.51
N ILE A 88 20.49 -20.57 -19.19
CA ILE A 88 20.05 -19.36 -18.52
C ILE A 88 19.75 -18.19 -19.52
N VAL A 89 18.58 -18.09 -20.17
CA VAL A 89 18.15 -16.80 -20.78
C VAL A 89 17.54 -15.91 -19.69
N LEU A 90 17.68 -16.38 -18.44
CA LEU A 90 17.89 -15.62 -17.22
C LEU A 90 19.29 -14.94 -17.12
N ILE A 91 20.18 -15.03 -18.13
CA ILE A 91 21.52 -14.37 -18.16
C ILE A 91 21.28 -12.94 -18.54
N VAL A 92 20.79 -12.17 -17.60
CA VAL A 92 21.24 -10.78 -17.55
C VAL A 92 21.29 -10.32 -16.10
N LEU A 93 21.93 -11.12 -15.24
CA LEU A 93 23.00 -10.49 -14.48
C LEU A 93 23.90 -9.86 -15.55
N ILE A 94 23.63 -8.61 -15.92
CA ILE A 94 24.46 -7.91 -16.90
C ILE A 94 25.78 -7.80 -16.18
N HIS A 95 26.66 -8.74 -16.43
CA HIS A 95 28.04 -8.57 -16.06
C HIS A 95 28.43 -7.32 -16.79
N ASN A 96 28.86 -6.31 -16.04
CA ASN A 96 29.43 -5.14 -16.68
C ASN A 96 30.52 -5.68 -17.61
N SER A 97 30.41 -5.44 -18.92
CA SER A 97 31.34 -5.97 -19.93
C SER A 97 32.79 -5.62 -19.60
N VAL A 98 32.99 -4.61 -18.74
CA VAL A 98 34.28 -4.12 -18.27
C VAL A 98 34.75 -4.79 -16.97
N ASN A 99 33.85 -5.23 -16.07
CA ASN A 99 34.22 -5.58 -14.68
C ASN A 99 33.76 -6.97 -14.22
N GLY A 100 32.99 -7.71 -15.03
CA GLY A 100 32.47 -9.03 -14.65
C GLY A 100 31.53 -9.04 -13.44
N LYS A 101 31.18 -7.87 -12.87
CA LYS A 101 30.30 -7.78 -11.70
C LYS A 101 28.82 -7.77 -12.12
N PRO A 102 27.95 -8.52 -11.42
CA PRO A 102 26.52 -8.55 -11.69
C PRO A 102 25.87 -7.17 -11.52
N ARG A 103 24.95 -6.80 -12.41
CA ARG A 103 24.22 -5.52 -12.32
C ARG A 103 23.08 -5.52 -11.30
N GLY A 104 22.66 -6.70 -10.83
CA GLY A 104 21.58 -6.85 -9.86
C GLY A 104 20.16 -6.77 -10.45
N TYR A 105 20.00 -7.21 -11.69
CA TYR A 105 18.69 -7.47 -12.31
C TYR A 105 18.75 -8.76 -13.16
N ALA A 106 17.59 -9.25 -13.58
CA ALA A 106 17.42 -10.43 -14.42
C ALA A 106 16.09 -10.34 -15.19
N PHE A 107 15.97 -11.13 -16.26
CA PHE A 107 14.72 -11.31 -17.01
C PHE A 107 14.35 -12.79 -16.96
N ILE A 108 13.09 -13.12 -16.69
CA ILE A 108 12.60 -14.50 -16.52
C ILE A 108 11.49 -14.75 -17.52
N GLU A 109 11.71 -15.63 -18.50
CA GLU A 109 10.67 -16.07 -19.44
C GLU A 109 9.94 -17.31 -18.89
N TYR A 110 8.63 -17.20 -18.72
CA TYR A 110 7.76 -18.31 -18.35
C TYR A 110 7.23 -19.04 -19.60
N GLU A 111 6.78 -20.28 -19.45
CA GLU A 111 6.08 -20.98 -20.54
C GLU A 111 4.73 -20.34 -20.85
N HIS A 112 4.02 -19.92 -19.80
CA HIS A 112 2.69 -19.32 -19.89
C HIS A 112 2.68 -17.90 -19.32
N GLU A 113 1.92 -17.03 -19.98
CA GLU A 113 1.71 -15.64 -19.55
C GLU A 113 0.98 -15.53 -18.20
N ARG A 114 0.06 -16.46 -17.91
CA ARG A 114 -0.63 -16.56 -16.61
C ARG A 114 0.33 -16.68 -15.43
N ASP A 115 1.42 -17.44 -15.61
CA ASP A 115 2.38 -17.73 -14.55
C ASP A 115 3.28 -16.50 -14.32
N MET A 116 3.66 -15.80 -15.40
CA MET A 116 4.32 -14.48 -15.34
C MET A 116 3.46 -13.48 -14.57
N HIS A 117 2.17 -13.37 -14.89
CA HIS A 117 1.25 -12.46 -14.18
C HIS A 117 1.08 -12.82 -12.71
N SER A 118 1.07 -14.12 -12.36
CA SER A 118 1.05 -14.56 -10.97
C SER A 118 2.32 -14.14 -10.23
N ALA A 119 3.49 -14.33 -10.85
CA ALA A 119 4.76 -13.88 -10.29
C ALA A 119 4.81 -12.36 -10.11
N TYR A 120 4.32 -11.58 -11.09
CA TYR A 120 4.26 -10.12 -10.99
C TYR A 120 3.45 -9.64 -9.77
N LYS A 121 2.32 -10.29 -9.46
CA LYS A 121 1.46 -9.92 -8.34
C LYS A 121 2.02 -10.31 -6.97
N HIS A 122 2.70 -11.45 -6.88
CA HIS A 122 3.07 -12.05 -5.59
C HIS A 122 4.56 -11.99 -5.27
N ALA A 123 5.43 -11.76 -6.25
CA ALA A 123 6.88 -11.75 -6.06
C ALA A 123 7.47 -10.34 -5.83
N ASP A 124 6.71 -9.26 -6.09
CA ASP A 124 7.19 -7.90 -5.82
C ASP A 124 7.44 -7.71 -4.32
N GLY A 125 8.61 -7.19 -3.96
CA GLY A 125 9.02 -7.03 -2.56
C GLY A 125 9.49 -8.30 -1.86
N LYS A 126 9.56 -9.46 -2.54
CA LYS A 126 10.07 -10.71 -1.96
C LYS A 126 11.52 -10.53 -1.47
N LYS A 127 11.83 -11.04 -0.27
CA LYS A 127 13.15 -10.93 0.34
C LYS A 127 14.03 -12.11 -0.08
N ILE A 128 15.07 -11.84 -0.87
CA ILE A 128 16.07 -12.81 -1.33
C ILE A 128 17.44 -12.36 -0.83
N ASP A 129 18.16 -13.22 -0.09
CA ASP A 129 19.48 -12.92 0.48
C ASP A 129 19.53 -11.60 1.26
N GLY A 130 18.50 -11.37 2.08
CA GLY A 130 18.41 -10.16 2.90
C GLY A 130 17.92 -8.91 2.17
N ARG A 131 17.75 -8.97 0.84
CA ARG A 131 17.36 -7.82 0.01
C ARG A 131 15.97 -8.02 -0.61
N ARG A 132 15.12 -6.99 -0.54
CA ARG A 132 13.82 -7.00 -1.21
C ARG A 132 14.02 -6.75 -2.71
N VAL A 133 13.56 -7.70 -3.53
CA VAL A 133 13.60 -7.57 -5.00
C VAL A 133 12.44 -6.72 -5.49
N LEU A 134 12.65 -6.03 -6.60
CA LEU A 134 11.60 -5.32 -7.33
C LEU A 134 11.22 -6.18 -8.53
N VAL A 135 9.92 -6.39 -8.72
CA VAL A 135 9.40 -7.17 -9.85
C VAL A 135 8.54 -6.26 -10.74
N ASP A 136 8.73 -6.37 -12.05
CA ASP A 136 7.94 -5.66 -13.06
C ASP A 136 7.80 -6.52 -14.32
N VAL A 137 6.93 -6.10 -15.23
CA VAL A 137 6.86 -6.67 -16.58
C VAL A 137 7.99 -6.11 -17.46
N GLU A 138 8.35 -6.82 -18.53
CA GLU A 138 9.31 -6.29 -19.50
C GLU A 138 8.71 -5.11 -20.29
N ARG A 139 9.13 -3.89 -19.96
CA ARG A 139 8.57 -2.67 -20.60
C ARG A 139 9.26 -2.25 -21.89
N ALA A 140 10.47 -2.73 -22.13
CA ALA A 140 11.30 -2.28 -23.25
C ALA A 140 10.67 -2.53 -24.62
N ARG A 141 10.02 -3.68 -24.79
CA ARG A 141 9.33 -4.07 -26.02
C ARG A 141 7.82 -3.95 -25.95
N THR A 142 7.23 -3.86 -24.75
CA THR A 142 5.76 -3.82 -24.58
C THR A 142 5.19 -2.41 -24.52
N VAL A 143 5.92 -1.44 -23.95
CA VAL A 143 5.41 -0.08 -23.71
C VAL A 143 5.99 0.90 -24.73
N LYS A 144 5.12 1.46 -25.57
CA LYS A 144 5.50 2.50 -26.54
C LYS A 144 6.07 3.73 -25.83
N GLY A 145 7.23 4.20 -26.28
CA GLY A 145 7.90 5.37 -25.70
C GLY A 145 8.65 5.08 -24.39
N TRP A 146 8.75 3.82 -23.96
CA TRP A 146 9.59 3.48 -22.82
C TRP A 146 11.06 3.66 -23.16
N LEU A 147 11.77 4.37 -22.28
CA LEU A 147 13.22 4.53 -22.35
C LEU A 147 13.86 3.99 -21.07
N PRO A 148 15.02 3.33 -21.15
CA PRO A 148 15.79 2.92 -19.98
C PRO A 148 16.39 4.12 -19.25
N ARG A 149 16.78 3.95 -17.99
CA ARG A 149 17.36 5.03 -17.16
C ARG A 149 18.58 5.73 -17.76
N ARG A 150 19.41 5.01 -18.51
CA ARG A 150 20.59 5.58 -19.19
C ARG A 150 20.22 6.62 -20.25
N LEU A 151 19.00 6.50 -20.79
CA LEU A 151 18.43 7.37 -21.81
C LEU A 151 17.48 8.43 -21.22
N GLY A 152 17.60 8.74 -19.93
CA GLY A 152 16.78 9.76 -19.27
C GLY A 152 15.36 9.32 -18.90
N GLY A 153 14.97 8.09 -19.20
CA GLY A 153 13.70 7.49 -18.77
C GLY A 153 13.84 6.62 -17.51
N GLY A 154 13.17 5.46 -17.56
CA GLY A 154 13.23 4.42 -16.56
C GLY A 154 12.41 4.71 -15.30
N LEU A 155 11.97 3.64 -14.64
CA LEU A 155 11.10 3.75 -13.46
C LEU A 155 11.90 3.81 -12.15
N GLY A 156 11.30 4.47 -11.15
CA GLY A 156 11.77 4.55 -9.77
C GLY A 156 12.53 5.83 -9.42
N GLY A 157 12.30 6.37 -8.22
CA GLY A 157 12.86 7.65 -7.76
C GLY A 157 14.00 7.55 -6.74
N THR A 158 14.69 6.42 -6.63
CA THR A 158 15.69 6.19 -5.57
C THR A 158 16.98 6.96 -5.73
N ARG A 159 17.24 7.53 -6.89
CA ARG A 159 18.41 8.36 -7.17
C ARG A 159 17.96 9.72 -7.68
N ARG A 160 17.35 10.52 -6.80
CA ARG A 160 16.90 11.89 -7.10
C ARG A 160 18.01 12.93 -6.90
N GLY A 161 19.09 12.59 -6.19
CA GLY A 161 20.17 13.54 -5.91
C GLY A 161 21.42 12.89 -5.34
N GLY A 162 22.08 13.59 -4.42
CA GLY A 162 23.27 13.10 -3.73
C GLY A 162 23.00 11.85 -2.88
N PRO A 163 24.04 11.16 -2.39
CA PRO A 163 23.92 9.94 -1.58
C PRO A 163 22.96 10.05 -0.39
N GLU A 164 22.83 11.25 0.19
CA GLU A 164 21.97 11.57 1.32
C GLU A 164 20.47 11.62 0.98
N VAL A 165 20.12 11.98 -0.26
CA VAL A 165 18.73 12.12 -0.74
C VAL A 165 18.22 10.82 -1.37
N ASN A 166 19.10 9.82 -1.50
CA ASN A 166 18.80 8.58 -2.19
C ASN A 166 18.02 7.62 -1.30
N ILE A 167 16.74 7.48 -1.59
CA ILE A 167 15.86 6.52 -0.91
C ILE A 167 16.35 5.11 -1.23
N LYS A 168 16.74 4.35 -0.20
CA LYS A 168 17.20 2.95 -0.36
C LYS A 168 16.02 1.98 -0.60
N HIS A 169 14.83 2.38 -0.18
CA HIS A 169 13.59 1.61 -0.31
C HIS A 169 12.89 1.86 -1.65
N SER A 170 12.05 0.92 -2.08
CA SER A 170 11.20 1.12 -3.25
C SER A 170 10.09 2.09 -2.85
N GLY A 171 9.83 3.15 -3.62
CA GLY A 171 8.68 4.04 -3.37
C GLY A 171 7.31 3.35 -3.47
N ARG A 172 7.28 2.03 -3.76
CA ARG A 172 6.11 1.16 -3.66
C ARG A 172 5.91 0.56 -2.25
N GLU A 173 6.91 0.61 -1.36
CA GLU A 173 6.92 -0.07 -0.05
C GLU A 173 6.19 0.67 1.07
N ASP A 174 5.93 1.98 0.96
CA ASP A 174 5.18 2.70 2.01
C ASP A 174 3.74 2.18 2.16
N ASN A 175 3.23 1.45 1.16
CA ASN A 175 1.88 0.93 1.17
C ASN A 175 1.67 -0.24 2.15
N GLU A 176 2.70 -0.95 2.62
CA GLU A 176 2.51 -2.10 3.52
C GLU A 176 2.28 -1.64 4.97
N ARG A 177 3.10 -0.70 5.47
CA ARG A 177 2.87 -0.04 6.77
C ARG A 177 1.63 0.85 6.76
N GLU A 178 1.37 1.53 5.65
CA GLU A 178 0.17 2.35 5.50
C GLU A 178 -1.10 1.48 5.40
N ARG A 179 -1.08 0.35 4.67
CA ARG A 179 -2.18 -0.62 4.68
C ARG A 179 -2.38 -1.25 6.04
N GLU A 180 -1.31 -1.59 6.75
CA GLU A 180 -1.40 -2.14 8.10
C GLU A 180 -1.99 -1.09 9.05
N ARG A 181 -1.56 0.17 8.94
CA ARG A 181 -2.16 1.30 9.66
C ARG A 181 -3.64 1.45 9.33
N TYR A 182 -4.03 1.50 8.06
CA TYR A 182 -5.43 1.60 7.62
C TYR A 182 -6.27 0.39 8.07
N ARG A 183 -5.71 -0.82 8.02
CA ARG A 183 -6.39 -2.04 8.50
C ARG A 183 -6.61 -1.97 10.00
N LEU A 184 -5.59 -1.59 10.78
CA LEU A 184 -5.68 -1.45 12.24
C LEU A 184 -6.61 -0.30 12.65
N GLU A 185 -6.62 0.80 11.90
CA GLU A 185 -7.50 1.95 12.13
C GLU A 185 -8.96 1.56 11.85
N ARG A 186 -9.22 0.82 10.77
CA ARG A 186 -10.55 0.24 10.48
C ARG A 186 -11.00 -0.80 11.52
N GLU A 187 -10.12 -1.71 11.93
CA GLU A 187 -10.42 -2.68 13.00
C GLU A 187 -10.70 -2.00 14.34
N ARG A 188 -10.04 -0.86 14.61
CA ARG A 188 -10.28 -0.04 15.79
C ARG A 188 -11.64 0.64 15.72
N GLU A 189 -11.97 1.26 14.59
CA GLU A 189 -13.29 1.87 14.34
C GLU A 189 -14.43 0.85 14.42
N GLU A 190 -14.23 -0.36 13.89
CA GLU A 190 -15.21 -1.45 13.99
C GLU A 190 -15.43 -1.88 15.45
N ARG A 191 -14.36 -1.99 16.25
CA ARG A 191 -14.48 -2.28 17.69
C ARG A 191 -15.11 -1.12 18.48
N GLU A 192 -14.77 0.12 18.15
CA GLU A 192 -15.35 1.31 18.78
C GLU A 192 -16.86 1.40 18.47
N ASN A 193 -17.28 1.11 17.24
CA ASN A 193 -18.69 1.02 16.87
C ASN A 193 -19.40 -0.16 17.55
N GLU A 194 -18.76 -1.33 17.67
CA GLU A 194 -19.34 -2.48 18.37
C GLU A 194 -19.47 -2.23 19.89
N MET A 195 -18.50 -1.54 20.51
CA MET A 195 -18.62 -1.11 21.91
C MET A 195 -19.68 -0.04 22.09
N GLY A 196 -19.77 0.94 21.18
CA GLY A 196 -20.83 1.96 21.21
C GLY A 196 -22.24 1.39 21.03
N LEU A 197 -22.39 0.31 20.26
CA LEU A 197 -23.65 -0.45 20.15
C LEU A 197 -23.99 -1.17 21.47
N LYS A 198 -23.00 -1.76 22.15
CA LYS A 198 -23.21 -2.41 23.46
C LYS A 198 -23.51 -1.42 24.58
N ASP A 199 -22.88 -0.25 24.57
CA ASP A 199 -23.17 0.81 25.54
C ASP A 199 -24.58 1.38 25.34
N ALA A 200 -25.05 1.51 24.08
CA ALA A 200 -26.42 1.91 23.77
C ALA A 200 -27.47 0.87 24.19
N ASP A 201 -27.17 -0.43 24.05
CA ASP A 201 -28.03 -1.52 24.52
C ASP A 201 -28.13 -1.53 26.07
N LEU A 202 -27.04 -1.23 26.78
CA LEU A 202 -27.02 -1.11 28.24
C LEU A 202 -27.83 0.10 28.76
N ASP A 203 -27.81 1.21 28.03
CA ASP A 203 -28.61 2.39 28.38
C ASP A 203 -30.11 2.14 28.16
N LEU A 204 -30.49 1.39 27.12
CA LEU A 204 -31.88 0.96 26.88
C LEU A 204 -32.39 -0.04 27.93
N GLU A 205 -31.55 -0.93 28.44
CA GLU A 205 -31.91 -1.84 29.54
C GLU A 205 -32.11 -1.08 30.87
N LYS A 206 -31.31 -0.03 31.12
CA LYS A 206 -31.46 0.83 32.29
C LYS A 206 -32.74 1.64 32.28
N GLU A 207 -33.12 2.20 31.13
CA GLU A 207 -34.40 2.90 30.99
C GLU A 207 -35.57 1.92 31.20
N GLY A 208 -35.46 0.67 30.74
CA GLY A 208 -36.49 -0.37 30.93
C GLY A 208 -36.67 -0.86 32.38
N GLU A 209 -35.60 -0.90 33.18
CA GLU A 209 -35.68 -1.24 34.61
C GLU A 209 -36.28 -0.11 35.46
N GLU A 210 -36.03 1.16 35.11
CA GLU A 210 -36.59 2.30 35.82
C GLU A 210 -38.13 2.33 35.67
N VAL A 211 -38.67 2.17 34.46
CA VAL A 211 -40.14 2.12 34.24
C VAL A 211 -40.81 0.90 34.92
N GLY A 212 -40.05 -0.17 35.19
CA GLY A 212 -40.54 -1.40 35.82
C GLY A 212 -40.79 -1.25 37.33
N LEU A 213 -40.02 -0.41 38.02
CA LEU A 213 -40.16 -0.16 39.45
C LEU A 213 -41.42 0.66 39.77
N ASP A 214 -41.73 1.66 38.93
CA ASP A 214 -42.90 2.53 39.04
C ASP A 214 -44.21 1.72 38.98
N HIS A 215 -44.25 0.73 38.09
CA HIS A 215 -45.43 -0.10 37.86
C HIS A 215 -45.67 -1.13 38.98
N LEU A 216 -44.63 -1.55 39.70
CA LEU A 216 -44.72 -2.43 40.86
C LEU A 216 -45.17 -1.69 42.12
N GLU A 217 -44.76 -0.42 42.27
CA GLU A 217 -45.19 0.42 43.40
C GLU A 217 -46.68 0.80 43.27
N GLY A 218 -47.14 1.15 42.07
CA GLY A 218 -48.56 1.42 41.79
C GLY A 218 -49.48 0.22 42.04
N LYS A 219 -49.03 -1.00 41.74
CA LYS A 219 -49.80 -2.24 42.00
C LYS A 219 -49.94 -2.55 43.50
N ARG A 220 -48.93 -2.23 44.32
CA ARG A 220 -49.01 -2.40 45.77
C ARG A 220 -49.97 -1.41 46.44
N GLU A 221 -50.03 -0.17 45.98
CA GLU A 221 -51.02 0.80 46.48
C GLU A 221 -52.45 0.41 46.13
N GLU A 222 -52.69 -0.10 44.92
CA GLU A 222 -54.03 -0.52 44.48
C GLU A 222 -54.53 -1.74 45.26
N GLU A 223 -53.64 -2.70 45.55
CA GLU A 223 -53.97 -3.88 46.35
C GLU A 223 -54.21 -3.54 47.83
N ALA A 224 -53.50 -2.54 48.38
CA ALA A 224 -53.73 -2.01 49.72
C ALA A 224 -55.10 -1.34 49.84
N LYS A 225 -55.47 -0.47 48.87
CA LYS A 225 -56.79 0.19 48.83
C LYS A 225 -57.93 -0.82 48.68
N LYS A 226 -57.72 -1.90 47.93
CA LYS A 226 -58.72 -2.96 47.74
C LYS A 226 -58.92 -3.80 49.01
N LYS A 227 -57.87 -4.06 49.78
CA LYS A 227 -57.97 -4.75 51.08
C LYS A 227 -58.65 -3.90 52.16
N GLU A 228 -58.43 -2.58 52.14
CA GLU A 228 -59.09 -1.65 53.07
C GLU A 228 -60.59 -1.58 52.80
N ARG A 229 -60.98 -1.50 51.52
CA ARG A 229 -62.40 -1.47 51.11
C ARG A 229 -63.18 -2.74 51.44
N VAL A 230 -62.53 -3.91 51.34
CA VAL A 230 -63.14 -5.20 51.75
C VAL A 230 -63.27 -5.32 53.27
N ARG A 231 -62.40 -4.63 54.04
CA ARG A 231 -62.49 -4.62 55.50
C ARG A 231 -63.63 -3.74 56.00
N GLU A 232 -63.88 -2.60 55.35
CA GLU A 232 -65.01 -1.72 55.67
C GLU A 232 -66.37 -2.37 55.32
N GLU A 233 -66.47 -3.15 54.25
CA GLU A 233 -67.70 -3.86 53.88
C GLU A 233 -68.06 -5.06 54.79
N PHE A 234 -67.15 -5.49 55.67
CA PHE A 234 -67.39 -6.63 56.57
C PHE A 234 -67.72 -6.23 58.02
N GLU A 235 -67.57 -4.95 58.39
CA GLU A 235 -67.87 -4.44 59.74
C GLU A 235 -69.24 -3.73 59.84
N ASP A 236 -69.89 -3.40 58.72
CA ASP A 236 -71.24 -2.81 58.68
C ASP A 236 -72.28 -3.78 58.10
N GLY A 237 -73.09 -4.40 58.95
CA GLY A 237 -74.39 -4.94 58.51
C GLY A 237 -74.94 -6.17 59.23
N PHE A 238 -74.24 -6.74 60.20
CA PHE A 238 -74.80 -7.76 61.09
C PHE A 238 -75.50 -7.11 62.31
N GLU A 239 -76.61 -6.41 62.07
CA GLU A 239 -77.56 -6.03 63.12
C GLU A 239 -79.01 -6.21 62.64
N GLY A 240 -79.81 -6.96 63.44
CA GLY A 240 -81.26 -6.79 63.47
C GLY A 240 -82.13 -7.93 62.95
N ARG A 241 -82.16 -9.07 63.66
CA ARG A 241 -83.37 -9.92 63.72
C ARG A 241 -84.29 -9.36 64.83
N PRO A 242 -85.62 -9.42 64.68
CA PRO A 242 -86.40 -9.90 65.81
C PRO A 242 -87.39 -11.01 65.44
N ARG A 243 -87.47 -11.98 66.36
CA ARG A 243 -88.53 -12.97 66.53
C ARG A 243 -89.75 -12.32 67.20
N GLU A 244 -90.87 -13.05 67.16
CA GLU A 244 -92.13 -12.95 67.94
C GLU A 244 -93.35 -12.71 67.02
N LYS A 245 -94.56 -13.27 67.23
CA LYS A 245 -95.12 -14.22 68.21
C LYS A 245 -96.47 -14.76 67.67
N GLU A 246 -96.95 -15.76 68.39
CA GLU A 246 -98.18 -16.55 68.31
C GLU A 246 -99.56 -15.86 68.11
N ARG A 247 -100.46 -16.68 67.54
CA ARG A 247 -101.87 -17.02 67.91
C ARG A 247 -103.07 -16.09 67.63
N GLU A 248 -104.13 -16.81 67.21
CA GLU A 248 -105.59 -16.59 67.20
C GLU A 248 -106.20 -15.51 66.30
#